data_AF-A7VQ35-F1
#
_entry.id   AF-A7VQ35-F1
#
_cell.length_a   1.000
_cell.length_b   1.000
_cell.length_c   1.000
_cell.angle_alpha   90.00
_cell.angle_beta   90.00
_cell.angle_gamma   90.00
#
_symmetry.space_group_name_H-M   'P 1'
#
loop_
_entity.id
_entity.type
_entity.pdbx_description
1 polymer ?
#
loop_
_entity_poly.entity_id
_entity_poly.type
_entity_poly.pdbx_seq_one_letter_code
_entity_poly.pdbx_strand_id
1 'polypeptide(L)'
;MNTFEKLEQLSALAKKSEKLRQRLLETQASKDPLDSFCRQAREAGVDLSIGELFAVGQEYSDNQCKSTNGGNPTPYDSFNDAYETFLASIS
;
A
#
# COMPACT_ATOMS: atom_id res chain seq x y z
N MET A 1 9.47 0.48 -13.84
CA MET A 1 9.24 0.94 -12.46
C MET A 1 8.59 -0.20 -11.70
N ASN A 2 9.23 -0.69 -10.64
CA ASN A 2 8.68 -1.74 -9.79
C ASN A 2 7.58 -1.18 -8.88
N THR A 3 6.86 -2.05 -8.16
CA THR A 3 5.73 -1.63 -7.31
C THR A 3 6.14 -0.66 -6.20
N PHE A 4 7.31 -0.86 -5.59
CA PHE A 4 7.81 0.06 -4.55
C PHE A 4 8.09 1.45 -5.11
N GLU A 5 8.73 1.55 -6.27
CA GLU A 5 8.97 2.82 -6.96
C GLU A 5 7.65 3.53 -7.34
N LYS A 6 6.62 2.76 -7.73
CA LYS A 6 5.26 3.29 -7.97
C LYS A 6 4.65 3.90 -6.71
N LEU A 7 4.75 3.20 -5.58
CA LEU A 7 4.25 3.70 -4.29
C LEU A 7 5.03 4.92 -3.81
N GLU A 8 6.36 4.94 -3.95
CA GLU A 8 7.18 6.11 -3.62
C GLU A 8 6.82 7.33 -4.49
N GLN A 9 6.65 7.14 -5.80
CA GLN A 9 6.21 8.20 -6.69
C GLN A 9 4.82 8.73 -6.29
N LEU A 10 3.88 7.84 -5.99
CA LEU A 10 2.53 8.22 -5.56
C LEU A 10 2.57 8.99 -4.23
N SER A 11 3.39 8.57 -3.27
CA SER A 11 3.60 9.27 -2.00
C SER A 11 4.17 10.67 -2.21
N ALA A 12 5.17 10.80 -3.08
CA ALA A 12 5.75 12.09 -3.44
C ALA A 12 4.73 13.03 -4.12
N LEU A 13 3.83 12.49 -4.95
CA LEU A 13 2.73 13.26 -5.56
C LEU A 13 1.69 13.67 -4.50
N ALA A 14 1.32 12.78 -3.60
CA ALA A 14 0.39 13.06 -2.51
C ALA A 14 0.92 14.16 -1.58
N LYS A 15 2.22 14.13 -1.24
CA LYS A 15 2.89 15.19 -0.44
C LYS A 15 2.90 16.56 -1.11
N LYS A 16 2.87 16.60 -2.46
CA LYS A 16 2.84 17.85 -3.24
C LYS A 16 1.42 18.34 -3.52
N SER A 17 0.42 17.46 -3.42
CA SER A 17 -0.97 17.76 -3.77
C SER A 17 -1.91 17.31 -2.66
N GLU A 18 -2.34 18.26 -1.84
CA GLU A 18 -3.29 18.03 -0.75
C GLU A 18 -4.59 17.37 -1.26
N LYS A 19 -5.03 17.75 -2.47
CA LYS A 19 -6.21 17.17 -3.12
C LYS A 19 -6.03 15.69 -3.45
N LEU A 20 -4.84 15.29 -3.93
CA LEU A 20 -4.56 13.88 -4.19
C LEU A 20 -4.44 13.10 -2.88
N ARG A 21 -3.75 13.66 -1.89
CA ARG A 21 -3.62 13.09 -0.55
C ARG A 21 -5.00 12.79 0.07
N GLN A 22 -5.89 13.77 0.06
CA GLN A 22 -7.22 13.61 0.62
C GLN A 22 -8.05 12.55 -0.11
N ARG A 23 -8.01 12.53 -1.46
CA ARG A 23 -8.67 11.49 -2.26
C ARG A 23 -8.16 10.08 -1.97
N LEU A 24 -6.86 9.93 -1.74
CA LEU A 24 -6.25 8.65 -1.37
C LEU A 24 -6.66 8.24 0.05
N LEU A 25 -6.79 9.17 1.00
CA LEU A 25 -7.25 8.85 2.35
C LEU A 25 -8.74 8.47 2.38
N GLU A 26 -9.56 9.12 1.55
CA GLU A 26 -11.01 8.84 1.41
C GLU A 26 -11.31 7.44 0.88
N THR A 27 -10.36 6.74 0.25
CA THR A 27 -10.59 5.37 -0.23
C THR A 27 -10.87 4.39 0.90
N GLN A 28 -10.46 4.69 2.13
CA GLN A 28 -10.79 3.90 3.32
C GLN A 28 -12.30 3.80 3.58
N ALA A 29 -13.07 4.82 3.17
CA ALA A 29 -14.52 4.84 3.31
C ALA A 29 -15.25 4.21 2.12
N SER A 30 -14.52 3.76 1.09
CA SER A 30 -15.11 3.13 -0.10
C SER A 30 -15.52 1.68 0.18
N LYS A 31 -16.49 1.20 -0.61
CA LYS A 31 -16.91 -0.22 -0.57
C LYS A 31 -15.77 -1.16 -0.96
N ASP A 32 -14.93 -0.73 -1.89
CA ASP A 32 -13.75 -1.45 -2.37
C ASP A 32 -12.51 -0.53 -2.28
N PRO A 33 -11.85 -0.45 -1.11
CA PRO A 33 -10.76 0.50 -0.86
C PRO A 33 -9.56 0.34 -1.80
N LEU A 34 -9.13 -0.90 -2.05
CA LEU A 34 -7.99 -1.21 -2.91
C LEU A 34 -8.22 -0.83 -4.38
N ASP A 35 -9.41 -1.12 -4.91
CA ASP A 35 -9.77 -0.73 -6.28
C ASP A 35 -9.83 0.80 -6.41
N SER A 36 -10.49 1.44 -5.44
CA SER A 36 -10.61 2.90 -5.39
C SER A 36 -9.23 3.57 -5.33
N PHE A 37 -8.32 3.02 -4.53
CA PHE A 37 -6.94 3.47 -4.41
C PHE A 37 -6.17 3.32 -5.72
N CYS A 38 -6.20 2.14 -6.34
CA CYS A 38 -5.54 1.90 -7.62
C CYS A 38 -6.08 2.83 -8.71
N ARG A 39 -7.39 3.11 -8.71
CA ARG A 39 -7.99 4.08 -9.64
C ARG A 39 -7.48 5.49 -9.41
N GLN A 40 -7.40 5.95 -8.15
CA GLN A 40 -6.83 7.26 -7.83
C GLN A 40 -5.34 7.35 -8.19
N ALA A 41 -4.57 6.29 -7.98
CA ALA A 41 -3.17 6.22 -8.40
C ALA A 41 -3.02 6.38 -9.92
N ARG A 42 -3.85 5.67 -10.70
CA ARG A 42 -3.86 5.77 -12.18
C ARG A 42 -4.27 7.16 -12.66
N GLU A 43 -5.28 7.77 -12.03
CA GLU A 43 -5.68 9.15 -12.31
C GLU A 43 -4.55 10.16 -12.02
N ALA A 44 -3.67 9.86 -11.07
CA ALA A 44 -2.47 10.64 -10.77
C ALA A 44 -1.26 10.32 -11.67
N GLY A 45 -1.41 9.42 -12.65
CA GLY A 45 -0.36 9.02 -13.59
C GLY A 45 0.56 7.90 -13.08
N VAL A 46 0.19 7.21 -12.00
CA VAL A 46 0.91 6.04 -11.49
C VAL A 46 0.10 4.78 -11.82
N ASP A 47 0.59 3.99 -12.79
CA ASP A 47 -0.07 2.75 -13.17
C ASP A 47 0.16 1.65 -12.13
N LEU A 48 -0.72 1.60 -11.13
CA LEU A 48 -0.70 0.65 -10.03
C LEU A 48 -1.93 -0.25 -10.08
N SER A 49 -1.73 -1.56 -9.93
CA SER A 49 -2.79 -2.55 -9.90
C SER A 49 -2.98 -3.19 -8.53
N ILE A 50 -4.17 -3.74 -8.32
CA ILE A 50 -4.53 -4.47 -7.10
C ILE A 50 -3.60 -5.68 -6.92
N GLY A 51 -3.29 -6.41 -8.00
CA GLY A 51 -2.38 -7.56 -7.95
C GLY A 51 -0.97 -7.19 -7.51
N GLU A 52 -0.48 -6.00 -7.91
CA GLU A 52 0.83 -5.50 -7.46
C GLU A 52 0.83 -5.14 -5.98
N LEU A 53 -0.24 -4.56 -5.45
CA LEU A 53 -0.39 -4.29 -4.01
C LEU A 53 -0.41 -5.58 -3.19
N PHE A 54 -1.14 -6.60 -3.65
CA PHE A 54 -1.13 -7.91 -3.01
C PHE A 54 0.24 -8.57 -3.03
N ALA A 55 0.96 -8.50 -4.16
CA ALA A 55 2.30 -9.04 -4.27
C ALA A 55 3.28 -8.38 -3.28
N VAL A 56 3.20 -7.05 -3.09
CA VAL A 56 4.02 -6.34 -2.09
C VAL A 56 3.67 -6.75 -0.66
N GLY A 57 2.38 -6.87 -0.34
CA GLY A 57 1.94 -7.35 0.98
C GLY A 57 2.44 -8.76 1.29
N GLN A 58 2.45 -9.64 0.27
CA GLN A 58 2.93 -11.00 0.38
C GLN A 58 4.46 -11.09 0.52
N GLU A 59 5.23 -10.30 -0.24
CA GLU A 59 6.68 -10.22 -0.08
C GLU A 59 7.10 -9.71 1.31
N TYR A 60 6.35 -8.78 1.89
CA TYR A 60 6.59 -8.30 3.26
C TYR A 60 6.29 -9.40 4.29
N SER A 61 5.19 -10.13 4.12
CA SER A 61 4.80 -11.30 4.93
C SER A 61 5.86 -12.42 4.91
N ASP A 62 6.28 -12.83 3.71
CA ASP A 62 7.21 -13.95 3.51
C ASP A 62 8.61 -13.66 4.06
N ASN A 63 9.06 -12.40 4.00
CA ASN A 63 10.35 -11.99 4.56
C ASN A 63 10.34 -12.00 6.10
N GLN A 64 9.19 -11.83 6.76
CA GLN A 64 9.08 -11.92 8.22
C GLN A 64 9.05 -13.37 8.72
N CYS A 65 8.49 -14.31 7.94
CA CYS A 65 8.51 -15.74 8.29
C CYS A 65 9.89 -16.40 8.19
N LYS A 66 10.86 -15.79 7.49
CA LYS A 66 12.23 -16.33 7.35
C LYS A 66 13.17 -15.94 8.48
N SER A 67 12.75 -15.07 9.40
CA SER A 67 13.57 -14.60 10.52
C SER A 67 13.10 -15.16 11.86
N THR A 68 13.32 -16.45 12.14
CA THR A 68 13.59 -16.92 13.52
C THR A 68 14.30 -18.27 13.52
N ASN A 69 15.51 -18.29 14.08
CA ASN A 69 15.99 -19.46 14.81
C ASN A 69 15.08 -19.64 16.04
N GLY A 70 14.06 -20.50 15.95
CA GLY A 70 13.51 -21.21 17.10
C GLY A 70 12.43 -20.53 17.96
N GLY A 71 11.62 -19.62 17.43
CA GLY A 71 10.45 -19.14 18.18
C GLY A 71 9.45 -18.47 17.27
N ASN A 72 8.39 -19.18 16.89
CA ASN A 72 7.29 -18.64 16.10
C ASN A 72 6.70 -17.41 16.81
N PRO A 73 6.88 -16.18 16.30
CA PRO A 73 6.10 -15.06 16.78
C PRO A 73 4.66 -15.34 16.34
N THR A 74 3.70 -15.23 17.26
CA THR A 74 2.28 -15.23 16.94
C THR A 74 2.03 -14.44 15.65
N PRO A 75 1.41 -15.03 14.61
CA PRO A 75 1.12 -14.30 13.38
C PRO A 75 0.29 -13.08 13.77
N TYR A 76 0.75 -11.88 13.38
CA TYR A 76 -0.05 -10.68 13.55
C TYR A 76 -1.36 -10.89 12.76
N ASP A 77 -2.51 -10.70 13.41
CA ASP A 77 -3.85 -10.86 12.81
C ASP A 77 -4.09 -9.94 11.60
N SER A 78 -3.32 -8.85 11.50
CA SER A 78 -3.21 -8.03 10.30
C SER A 78 -1.79 -8.15 9.76
N PHE A 79 -1.59 -8.95 8.73
CA PHE A 79 -0.54 -8.63 7.77
C PHE A 79 -0.84 -7.21 7.27
N ASN A 80 -0.07 -6.24 7.75
CA ASN A 80 -0.16 -4.84 7.36
C ASN A 80 -0.08 -4.79 5.83
N ASP A 81 -1.22 -4.59 5.17
CA ASP A 81 -1.27 -4.62 3.72
C ASP A 81 -0.50 -3.40 3.19
N ALA A 82 0.05 -3.50 1.99
CA ALA A 82 0.84 -2.41 1.40
C ALA A 82 0.03 -1.10 1.32
N TYR A 83 -1.30 -1.21 1.33
CA TYR A 83 -2.25 -0.11 1.29
C TYR A 83 -2.34 0.63 2.63
N GLU A 84 -2.58 -0.04 3.76
CA GLU A 84 -2.60 0.53 5.11
C GLU A 84 -1.26 1.19 5.44
N THR A 85 -0.15 0.52 5.10
CA THR A 85 1.21 1.07 5.24
C THR A 85 1.36 2.39 4.49
N PHE A 86 0.88 2.42 3.24
CA PHE A 86 0.96 3.60 2.41
C PHE A 86 0.11 4.74 2.99
N LEU A 87 -1.13 4.46 3.40
CA LEU A 87 -2.02 5.46 3.98
C LEU A 87 -1.46 6.07 5.26
N ALA A 88 -0.88 5.24 6.15
CA ALA A 88 -0.21 5.72 7.35
C ALA A 88 0.97 6.66 7.03
N SER A 89 1.66 6.45 5.90
CA SER A 89 2.79 7.29 5.48
C SER A 89 2.39 8.69 4.94
N ILE A 90 1.12 8.86 4.53
CA ILE A 90 0.60 10.10 3.94
C ILE A 90 -0.48 10.79 4.79
N SER A 91 -0.91 10.15 5.88
CA SER A 91 -1.87 10.68 6.86
C SER A 91 -1.33 11.94 7.53
#